data_AF-A0A519LYW8-F1
#
_entry.id   AF-A0A519LYW8-F1
#
_cell.length_a   1.000
_cell.length_b   1.000
_cell.length_c   1.000
_cell.angle_alpha   90.00
_cell.angle_beta   90.00
_cell.angle_gamma   90.00
#
_symmetry.space_group_name_H-M   'P 1'
#
loop_
_entity.id
_entity.type
_entity.pdbx_description
1 polymer ?
#
loop_
_entity_poly.entity_id
_entity_poly.type
_entity_poly.pdbx_seq_one_letter_code
_entity_poly.pdbx_strand_id
1 'polypeptide(L)'
;MFYAISWFLSFMLLALWSVVCWGVHAVTLWAVSSAGALSAGTSAMNAVLLPEWIRAWMPPQLARELESVIASAGPVVQGALEAVPALSGTVSVLAWALWGLGAAVLLALAIGAHVLIALWKRRSAGPRATAVPVR
;
A
#
# COMPACT_ATOMS: atom_id res chain seq x y z
N MET A 1 -18.31 9.89 20.32
CA MET A 1 -17.40 10.68 19.45
C MET A 1 -16.06 9.96 19.27
N PHE A 2 -15.22 9.80 20.29
CA PHE A 2 -13.91 9.10 20.18
C PHE A 2 -13.94 7.70 19.54
N TYR A 3 -14.98 6.90 19.81
CA TYR A 3 -15.13 5.56 19.23
C TYR A 3 -15.34 5.60 17.71
N ALA A 4 -16.11 6.58 17.21
CA ALA A 4 -16.37 6.75 15.78
C ALA A 4 -15.12 7.25 15.03
N ILE A 5 -14.35 8.16 15.62
CA ILE A 5 -13.08 8.65 15.06
C ILE A 5 -12.05 7.52 14.99
N SER A 6 -11.94 6.70 16.04
CA SER A 6 -11.04 5.54 16.05
C SER A 6 -11.42 4.52 14.96
N TRP A 7 -12.71 4.22 14.80
CA TRP A 7 -13.18 3.32 13.72
C TRP A 7 -12.88 3.90 12.34
N PHE A 8 -13.19 5.18 12.13
CA PHE A 8 -12.94 5.86 10.87
C PHE A 8 -11.45 5.84 10.51
N LEU A 9 -10.56 6.12 11.49
CA LEU A 9 -9.12 6.10 11.27
C LEU A 9 -8.62 4.69 10.92
N SER A 10 -9.09 3.65 11.62
CA SER A 10 -8.75 2.26 11.32
C SER A 10 -9.20 1.84 9.92
N PHE A 11 -10.44 2.20 9.53
CA PHE A 11 -10.94 1.92 8.18
C PHE A 11 -10.15 2.66 7.11
N MET A 12 -9.80 3.92 7.36
CA MET A 12 -9.07 4.73 6.38
C MET A 12 -7.62 4.24 6.23
N LEU A 13 -6.98 3.80 7.32
CA LEU A 13 -5.67 3.12 7.25
C LEU A 13 -5.76 1.80 6.48
N LEU A 14 -6.81 1.00 6.71
CA LEU A 14 -7.03 -0.25 5.99
C LEU A 14 -7.32 -0.01 4.50
N ALA A 15 -8.08 1.03 4.17
CA ALA A 15 -8.35 1.44 2.81
C ALA A 15 -7.06 1.87 2.11
N LEU A 16 -6.24 2.72 2.76
CA LEU A 16 -4.95 3.15 2.22
C LEU A 16 -4.01 1.97 2.02
N TRP A 17 -3.91 1.07 3.00
CA TRP A 17 -3.12 -0.16 2.89
C TRP A 17 -3.58 -1.04 1.73
N SER A 18 -4.90 -1.22 1.58
CA SER A 18 -5.47 -2.00 0.49
C SER A 18 -5.16 -1.37 -0.87
N VAL A 19 -5.31 -0.05 -1.01
CA VAL A 19 -4.99 0.68 -2.25
C VAL A 19 -3.52 0.50 -2.62
N VAL A 20 -2.61 0.57 -1.65
CA VAL A 20 -1.17 0.37 -1.90
C VAL A 20 -0.89 -1.08 -2.34
N CYS A 21 -1.41 -2.09 -1.64
CA CYS A 21 -1.21 -3.50 -2.02
C CYS A 21 -1.76 -3.82 -3.41
N TRP A 22 -3.00 -3.38 -3.71
CA TRP A 22 -3.63 -3.62 -5.00
C TRP A 22 -2.99 -2.80 -6.12
N GLY A 23 -2.54 -1.58 -5.83
CA GLY A 23 -1.80 -0.75 -6.79
C GLY A 23 -0.48 -1.40 -7.20
N VAL A 24 0.30 -1.87 -6.23
CA VAL A 24 1.55 -2.61 -6.50
C VAL A 24 1.27 -3.90 -7.29
N HIS A 25 0.23 -4.66 -6.93
CA HIS A 25 -0.15 -5.87 -7.66
C HIS A 25 -0.56 -5.57 -9.12
N ALA A 26 -1.36 -4.52 -9.35
CA ALA A 26 -1.77 -4.11 -10.69
C ALA A 26 -0.59 -3.66 -11.55
N VAL A 27 0.33 -2.86 -10.99
CA VAL A 27 1.56 -2.44 -11.67
C VAL A 27 2.43 -3.65 -12.00
N THR A 28 2.55 -4.61 -11.08
CA THR A 28 3.32 -5.85 -11.30
C THR A 28 2.70 -6.67 -12.42
N LEU A 29 1.38 -6.90 -12.42
CA LEU A 29 0.70 -7.63 -13.49
C LEU A 29 0.83 -6.92 -14.84
N TRP A 30 0.66 -5.60 -14.88
CA TRP A 30 0.86 -4.80 -16.08
C TRP A 30 2.30 -4.93 -16.60
N ALA A 31 3.30 -4.86 -15.71
CA ALA A 31 4.70 -5.02 -16.07
C ALA A 31 5.02 -6.42 -16.60
N VAL A 32 4.45 -7.48 -15.99
CA VAL A 32 4.59 -8.86 -16.51
C VAL A 32 3.93 -9.00 -17.88
N SER A 33 2.72 -8.47 -18.08
CA SER A 33 2.04 -8.51 -19.39
C SER A 33 2.76 -7.68 -20.46
N SER A 34 3.44 -6.61 -20.04
CA SER A 34 4.21 -5.72 -20.90
C SER A 34 5.67 -6.14 -21.00
N ALA A 35 6.09 -7.24 -20.34
CA ALA A 35 7.49 -7.65 -20.25
C ALA A 35 8.13 -7.85 -21.63
N GLY A 36 7.37 -8.38 -22.60
CA GLY A 36 7.83 -8.50 -23.99
C GLY A 36 8.04 -7.16 -24.71
N ALA A 37 7.21 -6.15 -24.43
CA ALA A 37 7.37 -4.80 -24.96
C ALA A 37 8.50 -4.04 -24.27
N LEU A 38 8.69 -4.29 -22.97
CA LEU A 38 9.76 -3.74 -22.14
C LEU A 38 11.12 -4.38 -22.50
N SER A 39 11.16 -5.67 -22.83
CA SER A 39 12.37 -6.40 -23.25
C SER A 39 12.88 -6.02 -24.64
N ALA A 40 12.06 -5.33 -25.44
CA ALA A 40 12.45 -4.83 -26.77
C ALA A 40 13.48 -3.67 -26.71
N GLY A 41 13.89 -3.25 -25.51
CA GLY A 41 14.98 -2.30 -25.29
C GLY A 41 14.52 -0.94 -24.77
N THR A 42 15.47 -0.15 -24.26
CA THR A 42 15.24 1.13 -23.56
C THR A 42 14.47 2.14 -24.43
N SER A 43 14.64 2.10 -25.75
CA SER A 43 13.90 2.93 -26.72
C SER A 43 12.41 2.59 -26.79
N ALA A 44 12.05 1.30 -26.71
CA ALA A 44 10.67 0.85 -26.66
C ALA A 44 10.03 1.16 -25.29
N MET A 45 10.78 0.99 -24.20
CA MET A 45 10.35 1.41 -22.86
C MET A 45 10.08 2.92 -22.81
N ASN A 46 10.95 3.74 -23.40
CA ASN A 46 10.81 5.20 -23.39
C ASN A 46 9.61 5.66 -24.24
N ALA A 47 9.28 4.96 -25.34
CA ALA A 47 8.08 5.26 -26.13
C ALA A 47 6.77 4.87 -25.42
N VAL A 48 6.79 3.83 -24.59
CA VAL A 48 5.63 3.37 -23.81
C VAL A 48 5.42 4.21 -22.54
N LEU A 49 6.50 4.51 -21.81
CA LEU A 49 6.46 5.31 -20.56
C LEU A 49 6.31 6.80 -20.84
N LEU A 50 6.89 7.27 -21.94
CA LEU A 50 6.84 8.67 -22.35
C LEU A 50 6.31 8.79 -23.77
N PRO A 51 4.97 8.71 -23.94
CA PRO A 51 4.33 8.94 -25.22
C PRO A 51 4.79 10.24 -25.88
N GLU A 52 4.83 10.25 -27.20
CA GLU A 52 5.27 11.39 -28.03
C GLU A 52 4.51 12.69 -27.67
N TRP A 53 3.23 12.56 -27.30
CA TRP A 53 2.38 13.68 -26.87
C TRP A 53 2.80 14.27 -25.52
N ILE A 54 3.43 13.50 -24.62
CA ILE A 54 4.00 14.01 -23.37
C ILE A 54 5.34 14.68 -23.65
N ARG A 55 6.16 14.07 -24.52
CA ARG A 55 7.48 14.60 -24.88
C ARG A 55 7.39 15.99 -25.54
N ALA A 56 6.35 16.24 -26.32
CA ALA A 56 6.09 17.56 -26.93
C ALA A 56 5.85 18.69 -25.89
N TRP A 57 5.37 18.35 -24.69
CA TRP A 57 5.06 19.33 -23.64
C TRP A 57 6.13 19.41 -22.55
N MET A 58 7.17 18.57 -22.62
CA MET A 58 8.15 18.46 -21.55
C MET A 58 9.39 19.34 -21.80
N PRO A 59 9.78 20.20 -20.84
CA PRO A 59 11.02 20.97 -20.95
C PRO A 59 12.25 20.05 -21.06
N PRO A 60 13.26 20.43 -21.85
CA PRO A 60 14.43 19.58 -22.09
C PRO A 60 15.25 19.30 -20.81
N GLN A 61 15.18 20.18 -19.81
CA GLN A 61 15.76 19.95 -18.48
C GLN A 61 15.09 18.78 -17.77
N LEU A 62 13.75 18.76 -17.76
CA LEU A 62 12.97 17.70 -17.09
C LEU A 62 13.18 16.34 -17.78
N ALA A 63 13.34 16.35 -19.10
CA ALA A 63 13.66 15.14 -19.88
C ALA A 63 14.99 14.51 -19.44
N ARG A 64 16.04 15.33 -19.26
CA ARG A 64 17.35 14.83 -18.82
C ARG A 64 17.35 14.31 -17.40
N GLU A 65 16.64 14.98 -16.48
CA GLU A 65 16.49 14.52 -15.10
C GLU A 65 15.71 13.21 -15.04
N LEU A 66 14.68 13.06 -15.88
CA LEU A 66 13.93 11.81 -15.97
C LEU A 66 14.79 10.69 -16.55
N GLU A 67 15.56 10.96 -17.60
CA GLU A 67 16.49 9.99 -18.20
C GLU A 67 17.58 9.56 -17.21
N SER A 68 18.11 10.47 -16.40
CA SER A 68 19.11 10.14 -15.37
C SER A 68 18.51 9.25 -14.27
N VAL A 69 17.27 9.52 -13.85
CA VAL A 69 16.52 8.69 -12.91
C VAL A 69 16.23 7.31 -13.50
N ILE A 70 15.77 7.24 -14.74
CA ILE A 70 15.50 5.98 -15.45
C ILE A 70 16.80 5.17 -15.61
N ALA A 71 17.89 5.82 -15.99
CA ALA A 71 19.20 5.17 -16.10
C ALA A 71 19.69 4.62 -14.75
N SER A 72 19.45 5.35 -13.66
CA SER A 72 19.77 4.90 -12.30
C SER A 72 18.91 3.69 -11.86
N ALA A 73 17.68 3.60 -12.36
CA ALA A 73 16.77 2.51 -12.08
C ALA A 73 17.00 1.28 -12.98
N GLY A 74 17.71 1.41 -14.10
CA GLY A 74 17.97 0.35 -15.08
C GLY A 74 18.43 -0.98 -14.46
N PRO A 75 19.47 -1.01 -13.59
CA PRO A 75 19.95 -2.23 -12.95
C PRO A 75 18.90 -2.89 -12.03
N VAL A 76 18.11 -2.07 -11.31
CA VAL A 76 17.05 -2.55 -10.43
C VAL A 76 15.90 -3.16 -11.25
N VAL A 77 15.54 -2.51 -12.35
CA VAL A 77 14.52 -3.01 -13.29
C VAL A 77 14.97 -4.30 -13.95
N GLN A 78 16.24 -4.41 -14.37
CA GLN A 78 16.77 -5.64 -14.95
C GLN A 78 16.81 -6.79 -13.94
N GLY A 79 17.29 -6.55 -12.71
CA GLY A 79 17.27 -7.56 -11.64
C GLY A 79 15.84 -7.98 -11.26
N ALA A 80 14.89 -7.06 -11.31
CA ALA A 80 13.48 -7.39 -11.12
C ALA A 80 12.94 -8.26 -12.27
N LEU A 81 13.23 -7.92 -13.53
CA LEU A 81 12.80 -8.66 -14.72
C LEU A 81 13.39 -10.07 -14.79
N GLU A 82 14.62 -10.28 -14.31
CA GLU A 82 15.21 -11.62 -14.20
C GLU A 82 14.53 -12.48 -13.11
N ALA A 83 13.99 -11.84 -12.07
CA ALA A 83 13.21 -12.52 -11.03
C ALA A 83 11.75 -12.78 -11.44
N VAL A 84 11.21 -12.06 -12.45
CA VAL A 84 9.81 -12.17 -12.90
C VAL A 84 9.39 -13.61 -13.27
N PRO A 85 10.17 -14.40 -14.03
CA PRO A 85 9.77 -15.78 -14.37
C PRO A 85 9.60 -16.65 -13.13
N ALA A 86 10.46 -16.51 -12.13
CA ALA A 86 10.40 -17.24 -10.86
C ALA A 86 9.23 -16.80 -9.97
N LEU A 87 8.76 -15.57 -10.14
CA LEU A 87 7.66 -14.96 -9.37
C LEU A 87 6.29 -15.10 -10.04
N SER A 88 6.25 -15.40 -11.35
CA SER A 88 5.02 -15.39 -12.16
C SER A 88 3.86 -16.25 -11.61
N GLY A 89 4.16 -17.36 -10.92
CA GLY A 89 3.16 -18.20 -10.25
C GLY A 89 2.80 -17.77 -8.82
N THR A 90 3.64 -16.99 -8.15
CA THR A 90 3.53 -16.65 -6.72
C THR A 90 3.15 -15.20 -6.46
N VAL A 91 3.21 -14.30 -7.45
CA VAL A 91 2.85 -12.87 -7.31
C VAL A 91 1.45 -12.68 -6.73
N SER A 92 0.45 -13.44 -7.18
CA SER A 92 -0.89 -13.36 -6.58
C SER A 92 -0.94 -13.92 -5.16
N VAL A 93 -0.23 -15.02 -4.89
CA VAL A 93 -0.19 -15.64 -3.54
C VAL A 93 0.51 -14.71 -2.54
N LEU A 94 1.60 -14.07 -2.94
CA LEU A 94 2.33 -13.09 -2.14
C LEU A 94 1.51 -11.82 -1.92
N ALA A 95 0.77 -11.36 -2.94
CA ALA A 95 -0.13 -10.23 -2.80
C ALA A 95 -1.25 -10.53 -1.79
N TRP A 96 -1.88 -11.71 -1.87
CA TRP A 96 -2.88 -12.15 -0.90
C TRP A 96 -2.31 -12.34 0.51
N ALA A 97 -1.11 -12.93 0.64
CA ALA A 97 -0.45 -13.14 1.92
C ALA A 97 -0.04 -11.82 2.58
N LEU A 98 0.55 -10.89 1.83
CA LEU A 98 0.98 -9.59 2.32
C LEU A 98 -0.22 -8.69 2.67
N TRP A 99 -1.26 -8.72 1.83
CA TRP A 99 -2.51 -8.02 2.10
C TRP A 99 -3.19 -8.58 3.36
N GLY A 100 -3.34 -9.91 3.43
CA GLY A 100 -3.97 -10.59 4.57
C GLY A 100 -3.22 -10.36 5.88
N LEU A 101 -1.89 -10.40 5.86
CA LEU A 101 -1.06 -10.12 7.04
C LEU A 101 -1.22 -8.68 7.53
N GLY A 102 -1.15 -7.71 6.62
CA GLY A 102 -1.34 -6.30 6.97
C GLY A 102 -2.76 -6.00 7.46
N ALA A 103 -3.77 -6.58 6.82
CA ALA A 103 -5.16 -6.47 7.26
C ALA A 103 -5.36 -7.06 8.67
N ALA A 104 -4.79 -8.24 8.94
CA ALA A 104 -4.86 -8.88 10.25
C ALA A 104 -4.21 -8.04 11.35
N VAL A 105 -3.02 -7.48 11.11
CA VAL A 105 -2.32 -6.61 12.06
C VAL A 105 -3.11 -5.34 12.34
N LEU A 106 -3.62 -4.67 11.31
CA LEU A 106 -4.42 -3.45 11.46
C LEU A 106 -5.72 -3.73 12.22
N LEU A 107 -6.38 -4.85 11.94
CA LEU A 107 -7.61 -5.25 12.62
C LEU A 107 -7.34 -5.60 14.09
N ALA A 108 -6.27 -6.33 14.38
CA ALA A 108 -5.84 -6.64 15.74
C ALA A 108 -5.54 -5.37 16.54
N LEU A 109 -4.87 -4.39 15.93
CA LEU A 109 -4.57 -3.10 16.55
C LEU A 109 -5.85 -2.31 16.85
N ALA A 110 -6.81 -2.28 15.92
CA ALA A 110 -8.10 -1.63 16.09
C ALA A 110 -8.91 -2.26 17.23
N ILE A 111 -9.00 -3.59 17.26
CA ILE A 111 -9.67 -4.34 18.32
C ILE A 111 -8.99 -4.10 19.67
N GLY A 112 -7.66 -4.17 19.72
CA GLY A 112 -6.88 -3.95 20.93
C GLY A 112 -7.10 -2.55 21.53
N ALA A 113 -7.08 -1.51 20.70
CA ALA A 113 -7.39 -0.14 21.13
C ALA A 113 -8.81 -0.04 21.72
N HIS A 114 -9.80 -0.69 21.10
CA HIS A 114 -11.18 -0.70 21.60
C HIS A 114 -11.34 -1.43 22.93
N VAL A 115 -10.70 -2.58 23.11
CA VAL A 115 -10.70 -3.33 24.37
C VAL A 115 -10.04 -2.49 25.47
N LEU A 116 -8.91 -1.86 25.18
CA LEU A 116 -8.20 -1.02 26.15
C LEU A 116 -9.06 0.17 26.61
N ILE A 117 -9.73 0.86 25.69
CA ILE A 117 -10.66 1.96 26.01
C ILE A 117 -11.83 1.45 26.86
N ALA A 118 -12.41 0.29 26.52
CA ALA A 118 -13.53 -0.29 27.26
C ALA A 118 -13.13 -0.68 28.69
N LEU A 119 -11.95 -1.29 28.86
CA LEU A 119 -11.41 -1.64 30.17
C LEU A 119 -11.08 -0.40 31.01
N TRP A 120 -10.56 0.66 30.40
CA TRP A 120 -10.25 1.89 31.12
C TRP A 120 -11.52 2.57 31.63
N LYS A 121 -12.57 2.64 30.79
CA LYS A 121 -13.90 3.15 31.19
C LYS A 121 -14.53 2.35 32.34
N ARG A 122 -14.38 1.02 32.33
CA ARG A 122 -14.89 0.14 33.40
C ARG A 122 -14.19 0.40 34.73
N ARG A 123 -12.87 0.67 34.71
CA ARG A 123 -12.11 1.01 35.92
C ARG A 123 -12.45 2.40 36.46
N SER A 124 -12.73 3.37 35.59
CA SER A 124 -13.14 4.73 36.00
C SER A 124 -14.59 4.82 36.50
N ALA A 125 -15.41 3.78 36.30
CA ALA A 125 -16.82 3.72 36.72
C ALA A 125 -17.04 2.90 38.02
N GLY A 126 -16.00 2.73 38.85
CA GLY A 126 -16.06 2.02 40.14
C GLY A 126 -17.08 2.62 41.13
N PRO A 127 -17.49 1.85 42.16
CA PRO A 127 -18.85 1.83 42.70
C PRO A 127 -19.27 3.19 43.27
N ARG A 128 -20.40 3.73 42.79
CA ARG A 128 -21.15 4.74 43.54
C ARG A 128 -21.66 4.03 44.78
N ALA A 129 -20.89 4.15 45.87
CA ALA A 129 -21.24 3.58 47.17
C ALA A 129 -22.69 3.96 47.47
N THR A 130 -23.50 2.92 47.62
CA THR A 130 -24.90 2.99 48.01
C THR A 130 -25.03 3.88 49.24
N ALA A 131 -25.50 5.11 49.05
CA ALA A 131 -25.96 5.94 50.15
C ALA A 131 -27.25 5.28 50.68
N VAL A 132 -27.11 4.49 51.74
CA VAL A 132 -28.25 3.99 52.52
C VAL A 132 -28.77 5.16 53.34
N PRO A 133 -30.02 5.62 53.15
CA PRO A 133 -30.62 6.56 54.08
C PRO A 133 -30.99 5.80 55.36
N VAL A 134 -30.28 6.10 56.46
CA VAL A 134 -30.68 5.70 57.80
C VAL A 134 -31.90 6.55 58.17
N ARG A 135 -33.04 5.90 58.43
CA ARG A 135 -34.24 6.52 58.97
C ARG A 135 -34.56 5.91 60.32
#